data_AF-A0A7C9EC75-F1
#
_entry.id   AF-A0A7C9EC75-F1
#
_cell.length_a   1.000
_cell.length_b   1.000
_cell.length_c   1.000
_cell.angle_alpha   90.00
_cell.angle_beta   90.00
_cell.angle_gamma   90.00
#
_symmetry.space_group_name_H-M   'P 1'
#
loop_
_entity.id
_entity.type
_entity.pdbx_description
1 polymer ?
#
loop_
_entity_poly.entity_id
_entity_poly.type
_entity_poly.pdbx_seq_one_letter_code
_entity_poly.pdbx_strand_id
1 'polypeptide(L)'
;ITGCEELEFFPSCPNVEDLEIRGVGNVKLLKEHGISLSLSSAVPKLKSLEVDSVGYLASLPRECVLEVSRLSIKPMGRQLVDVRELEKGLEGMTSLKCLQFQDCKGLISFSGFPVQLSTLET
;
A
#
# COMPACT_ATOMS: atom_id res chain seq x y z
N ILE A 1 7.27 5.76 8.46
CA ILE A 1 8.38 4.77 8.50
C ILE A 1 9.29 5.07 7.34
N THR A 2 10.58 5.30 7.59
CA THR A 2 11.53 5.72 6.55
C THR A 2 12.87 5.02 6.71
N GLY A 3 13.46 4.52 5.62
CA GLY A 3 14.82 3.94 5.63
C GLY A 3 14.93 2.57 6.31
N CYS A 4 13.83 1.82 6.39
CA CYS A 4 13.81 0.49 7.00
C CYS A 4 13.90 -0.59 5.91
N GLU A 5 15.09 -0.79 5.35
CA GLU A 5 15.33 -1.74 4.26
C GLU A 5 15.13 -3.20 4.68
N GLU A 6 15.42 -3.50 5.95
CA GLU A 6 15.26 -4.80 6.59
C GLU A 6 13.92 -4.92 7.35
N LEU A 7 12.94 -4.05 7.08
CA LEU A 7 11.64 -4.18 7.73
C LEU A 7 10.99 -5.49 7.29
N GLU A 8 10.92 -6.46 8.19
CA GLU A 8 10.27 -7.75 7.94
C GLU A 8 8.79 -7.76 8.37
N PHE A 9 8.41 -6.87 9.29
CA PHE A 9 7.09 -6.87 9.92
C PHE A 9 6.39 -5.52 9.80
N PHE A 10 5.09 -5.56 9.52
CA PHE A 10 4.23 -4.38 9.58
C PHE A 10 3.97 -3.99 11.04
N PRO A 11 4.11 -2.71 11.43
CA PRO A 11 3.94 -2.33 12.82
C PRO A 11 2.47 -2.47 13.24
N SER A 12 2.24 -3.05 14.42
CA SER A 12 0.91 -3.07 15.03
C SER A 12 0.62 -1.68 15.61
N CYS A 13 -0.18 -0.91 14.88
CA CYS A 13 -0.50 0.47 15.23
C CYS A 13 -2.03 0.68 15.19
N PRO A 14 -2.77 0.30 16.25
CA PRO A 14 -4.25 0.27 16.25
C PRO A 14 -4.92 1.62 15.94
N ASN A 15 -4.27 2.71 16.34
CA ASN A 15 -4.83 4.06 16.28
C ASN A 15 -4.24 4.92 15.15
N VAL A 16 -3.38 4.35 14.31
CA VAL A 16 -2.78 5.10 13.21
C VAL A 16 -3.76 5.11 12.05
N GLU A 17 -4.15 6.32 11.63
CA GLU A 17 -5.03 6.57 10.48
C GLU A 17 -4.24 7.02 9.24
N ASP A 18 -3.16 7.77 9.45
CA ASP A 18 -2.26 8.25 8.41
C ASP A 18 -0.89 7.58 8.57
N LEU A 19 -0.46 6.86 7.53
CA LEU A 19 0.82 6.18 7.53
C LEU A 19 1.61 6.51 6.27
N GLU A 20 2.81 7.04 6.48
CA GLU A 20 3.79 7.25 5.43
C GLU A 20 4.86 6.15 5.50
N ILE A 21 5.17 5.52 4.37
CA ILE A 21 6.17 4.45 4.26
C ILE A 21 7.11 4.78 3.10
N ARG A 22 8.40 4.96 3.41
CA ARG A 22 9.43 5.30 2.42
C ARG A 22 10.70 4.47 2.61
N GLY A 23 11.36 4.14 1.52
CA GLY A 23 12.66 3.47 1.52
C GLY A 23 12.61 2.08 2.14
N VAL A 24 11.47 1.39 2.05
CA VAL A 24 11.32 0.02 2.56
C VAL A 24 11.62 -0.99 1.44
N GLY A 25 12.31 -2.08 1.79
CA GLY A 25 12.59 -3.19 0.87
C GLY A 25 11.34 -4.03 0.58
N ASN A 26 11.51 -5.16 -0.13
CA ASN A 26 10.43 -6.14 -0.29
C ASN A 26 10.15 -6.80 1.07
N VAL A 27 9.13 -6.31 1.79
CA VAL A 27 8.60 -6.96 3.00
C VAL A 27 8.10 -8.36 2.64
N LYS A 28 8.78 -9.38 3.13
CA LYS A 28 8.29 -10.77 3.08
C LYS A 28 7.39 -10.98 4.28
N LEU A 29 6.07 -10.85 4.10
CA LEU A 29 5.12 -11.20 5.15
C LEU A 29 4.59 -12.63 4.98
N LEU A 30 4.60 -13.35 6.11
CA LEU A 30 4.32 -14.77 6.29
C LEU A 30 3.12 -15.25 5.47
N LYS A 31 3.37 -16.08 4.45
CA LYS A 31 2.31 -16.90 3.84
C LYS A 31 2.00 -18.19 4.62
N GLU A 32 2.74 -18.55 5.67
CA GLU A 32 2.80 -19.98 6.05
C GLU A 32 2.74 -20.36 7.53
N HIS A 33 2.53 -19.44 8.47
CA HIS A 33 2.22 -19.88 9.84
C HIS A 33 0.90 -19.28 10.22
N GLY A 34 -0.09 -20.13 10.50
CA GLY A 34 -1.47 -19.82 10.89
C GLY A 34 -1.64 -18.98 12.15
N ILE A 35 -0.75 -18.02 12.38
CA ILE A 35 -1.05 -16.75 13.01
C ILE A 35 -2.03 -16.04 12.07
N SER A 36 -3.28 -16.47 12.13
CA SER A 36 -4.36 -15.49 12.18
C SER A 36 -3.83 -14.41 13.12
N LEU A 37 -3.55 -13.20 12.60
CA LEU A 37 -3.51 -12.01 13.45
C LEU A 37 -4.79 -12.16 14.25
N SER A 38 -4.68 -12.61 15.49
CA SER A 38 -5.84 -13.03 16.25
C SER A 38 -6.62 -11.74 16.42
N LEU A 39 -7.68 -11.62 15.60
CA LEU A 39 -8.49 -10.43 15.48
C LEU A 39 -9.09 -10.18 16.86
N SER A 40 -8.46 -9.35 17.66
CA SER A 40 -9.04 -8.95 18.93
C SER A 40 -8.69 -7.55 19.42
N SER A 41 -7.77 -6.78 18.81
CA SER A 41 -7.62 -5.39 19.28
C SER A 41 -6.92 -4.38 18.39
N ALA A 42 -6.07 -4.77 17.43
CA ALA A 42 -5.14 -3.78 16.88
C ALA A 42 -4.83 -3.92 15.39
N VAL A 43 -5.88 -4.09 14.58
CA VAL A 43 -5.76 -3.84 13.14
C VAL A 43 -5.65 -2.30 12.96
N PRO A 44 -4.62 -1.79 12.27
CA PRO A 44 -4.50 -0.38 11.98
C PRO A 44 -5.73 0.12 11.21
N LYS A 45 -6.38 1.18 11.69
CA LYS A 45 -7.51 1.83 11.00
C LYS A 45 -7.01 2.82 9.94
N LEU A 46 -6.13 2.36 9.06
CA LEU A 46 -5.51 3.24 8.07
C LEU A 46 -6.57 3.80 7.13
N LYS A 47 -6.63 5.12 7.05
CA LYS A 47 -7.45 5.90 6.12
C LYS A 47 -6.62 6.44 4.98
N SER A 48 -5.36 6.76 5.25
CA SER A 48 -4.42 7.33 4.30
C SER A 48 -3.10 6.57 4.33
N LEU A 49 -2.62 6.19 3.16
CA LEU A 49 -1.36 5.49 2.99
C LEU A 49 -0.52 6.22 1.93
N GLU A 50 0.71 6.57 2.28
CA GLU A 50 1.70 7.04 1.31
C GLU A 50 2.83 6.02 1.18
N VAL A 51 3.17 5.64 -0.05
CA VAL A 51 4.26 4.70 -0.37
C VAL A 51 5.17 5.26 -1.46
N ASP A 52 6.44 4.90 -1.44
CA ASP A 52 7.38 5.25 -2.52
C ASP A 52 7.62 4.11 -3.53
N SER A 53 7.00 2.95 -3.31
CA SER A 53 7.11 1.79 -4.19
C SER A 53 5.81 1.03 -4.25
N VAL A 54 5.30 0.79 -5.46
CA VAL A 54 4.06 0.03 -5.67
C VAL A 54 4.21 -1.46 -5.32
N GLY A 55 5.44 -2.00 -5.40
CA GLY A 55 5.71 -3.39 -5.02
C GLY A 55 5.42 -3.67 -3.55
N TYR A 56 5.47 -2.64 -2.70
CA TYR A 56 5.15 -2.74 -1.28
C TYR A 56 3.65 -3.00 -1.02
N LEU A 57 2.78 -2.49 -1.89
CA LEU A 57 1.34 -2.61 -1.71
C LEU A 57 0.88 -4.07 -1.81
N ALA A 58 1.50 -4.85 -2.70
CA ALA A 58 1.21 -6.28 -2.86
C ALA A 58 1.63 -7.14 -1.65
N SER A 59 2.50 -6.60 -0.79
CA SER A 59 2.97 -7.26 0.44
C SER A 59 2.24 -6.82 1.70
N LEU A 60 1.33 -5.85 1.61
CA LEU A 60 0.55 -5.39 2.77
C LEU A 60 -0.52 -6.42 3.16
N PRO A 61 -0.75 -6.63 4.48
CA PRO A 61 -1.89 -7.42 4.94
C PRO A 61 -3.20 -6.77 4.48
N ARG A 62 -4.11 -7.56 3.91
CA ARG A 62 -5.39 -7.05 3.39
C ARG A 62 -6.16 -6.31 4.49
N GLU A 63 -6.15 -6.85 5.69
CA GLU A 63 -6.84 -6.31 6.86
C GLU A 63 -6.39 -4.88 7.21
N CYS A 64 -5.13 -4.53 6.93
CA CYS A 64 -4.59 -3.19 7.18
C CYS A 64 -4.98 -2.18 6.10
N VAL A 65 -5.36 -2.64 4.90
CA VAL A 65 -5.65 -1.79 3.74
C VAL A 65 -7.14 -1.72 3.38
N LEU A 66 -7.99 -2.54 4.02
CA LEU A 66 -9.45 -2.58 3.80
C LEU A 66 -10.11 -1.21 3.97
N GLU A 67 -9.67 -0.43 4.96
CA GLU A 67 -10.26 0.88 5.29
C GLU A 67 -9.53 2.06 4.62
N VAL A 68 -8.47 1.80 3.86
CA VAL A 68 -7.69 2.85 3.21
C VAL A 68 -8.53 3.51 2.13
N SER A 69 -8.77 4.80 2.32
CA SER A 69 -9.58 5.63 1.42
C SER A 69 -8.73 6.52 0.52
N ARG A 70 -7.49 6.81 0.92
CA ARG A 70 -6.52 7.56 0.12
C ARG A 70 -5.20 6.80 0.03
N LEU A 71 -4.70 6.65 -1.18
CA LEU A 71 -3.38 6.10 -1.47
C LEU A 71 -2.58 7.12 -2.28
N SER A 72 -1.41 7.48 -1.78
CA SER A 72 -0.44 8.34 -2.47
C SER A 72 0.81 7.53 -2.82
N ILE A 73 1.23 7.57 -4.08
CA ILE A 73 2.44 6.91 -4.56
C ILE A 73 3.44 7.98 -4.97
N LYS A 74 4.59 8.03 -4.28
CA LYS A 74 5.63 9.04 -4.48
C LYS A 74 7.01 8.40 -4.63
N PRO A 75 7.46 8.06 -5.85
CA PRO A 75 8.63 7.22 -6.09
C PRO A 75 10.00 7.71 -5.59
N MET A 76 10.12 8.85 -4.91
CA MET A 76 11.35 9.34 -4.25
C MET A 76 12.66 9.15 -5.08
N GLY A 77 12.62 9.48 -6.37
CA GLY A 77 13.78 9.36 -7.27
C GLY A 77 13.97 7.98 -7.93
N ARG A 78 13.18 6.97 -7.56
CA ARG A 78 13.05 5.70 -8.29
C ARG A 78 12.16 5.89 -9.52
N GLN A 79 12.48 5.18 -10.59
CA GLN A 79 11.69 5.25 -11.81
C GLN A 79 10.48 4.31 -11.69
N LEU A 80 9.30 4.87 -11.44
CA LEU A 80 8.04 4.15 -11.62
C LEU A 80 7.69 4.16 -13.10
N VAL A 81 8.09 3.13 -13.84
CA VAL A 81 7.87 3.03 -15.30
C VAL A 81 6.48 2.51 -15.65
N ASP A 82 5.97 1.62 -14.81
CA ASP A 82 4.74 0.87 -15.02
C ASP A 82 4.00 0.63 -13.70
N VAL A 83 2.67 0.63 -13.75
CA VAL A 83 1.78 0.40 -12.61
C VAL A 83 1.12 -0.99 -12.65
N ARG A 84 1.55 -1.92 -13.50
CA ARG A 84 1.03 -3.30 -13.48
C ARG A 84 1.17 -4.00 -12.11
N GLU A 85 2.25 -3.75 -11.38
CA GLU A 85 2.42 -4.29 -10.02
C GLU A 85 1.47 -3.63 -8.99
N LEU A 86 0.91 -2.47 -9.32
CA LEU A 86 -0.11 -1.81 -8.51
C LEU A 86 -1.42 -2.60 -8.50
N GLU A 87 -1.76 -3.29 -9.58
CA GLU A 87 -3.01 -4.07 -9.66
C GLU A 87 -3.14 -5.05 -8.50
N LYS A 88 -2.07 -5.83 -8.25
CA LYS A 88 -2.00 -6.78 -7.13
C LYS A 88 -1.98 -6.07 -5.78
N GLY A 89 -1.35 -4.90 -5.71
CA GLY A 89 -1.24 -4.13 -4.47
C GLY A 89 -2.54 -3.42 -4.06
N LEU A 90 -3.41 -3.11 -5.02
CA LEU A 90 -4.73 -2.57 -4.77
C LEU A 90 -5.75 -3.66 -4.44
N GLU A 91 -5.39 -4.94 -4.61
CA GLU A 91 -6.30 -6.05 -4.32
C GLU A 91 -6.68 -6.06 -2.83
N GLY A 92 -7.95 -5.82 -2.53
CA GLY A 92 -8.45 -5.70 -1.16
C GLY A 92 -8.59 -4.26 -0.63
N MET A 93 -8.15 -3.24 -1.37
CA MET A 93 -8.42 -1.83 -1.06
C MET A 93 -9.84 -1.42 -1.48
N THR A 94 -10.86 -2.03 -0.87
CA THR A 94 -12.27 -1.86 -1.27
C THR A 94 -12.85 -0.48 -0.91
N SER A 95 -12.21 0.25 0.01
CA SER A 95 -12.65 1.58 0.43
C SER A 95 -11.95 2.73 -0.31
N LEU A 96 -11.10 2.43 -1.29
CA LEU A 96 -10.26 3.45 -1.93
C LEU A 96 -11.10 4.44 -2.75
N LYS A 97 -10.97 5.72 -2.42
CA LYS A 97 -11.66 6.83 -3.10
C LYS A 97 -10.71 7.77 -3.83
N CYS A 98 -9.48 7.87 -3.35
CA CYS A 98 -8.46 8.75 -3.89
C CYS A 98 -7.17 7.96 -4.14
N LEU A 99 -6.67 8.04 -5.36
CA LEU A 99 -5.39 7.49 -5.77
C LEU A 99 -4.56 8.61 -6.39
N GLN A 100 -3.43 8.94 -5.79
CA GLN A 100 -2.56 10.02 -6.24
C GLN A 100 -1.19 9.49 -6.61
N PHE A 101 -0.66 10.01 -7.72
CA PHE A 101 0.72 9.79 -8.15
C PHE A 101 1.48 11.11 -8.06
N GLN A 102 2.55 11.15 -7.29
CA GLN A 102 3.37 12.34 -7.07
C GLN A 102 4.79 12.10 -7.59
N ASP A 103 5.31 13.06 -8.36
CA ASP A 103 6.69 13.03 -8.89
C ASP A 103 7.04 11.76 -9.71
N CYS A 104 6.06 11.14 -10.36
CA CYS A 104 6.23 9.95 -11.22
C CYS A 104 6.81 10.31 -12.61
N LYS A 105 7.99 10.93 -12.66
CA LYS A 105 8.61 11.46 -13.90
C LYS A 105 8.96 10.41 -14.96
N GLY A 106 8.95 9.12 -14.61
CA GLY A 106 9.28 8.01 -15.49
C GLY A 106 8.08 7.16 -15.92
N LEU A 107 6.85 7.54 -15.56
CA LEU A 107 5.66 6.73 -15.78
C LEU A 107 5.25 6.80 -17.25
N ILE A 108 5.41 5.68 -17.96
CA ILE A 108 5.13 5.59 -19.41
C ILE A 108 3.74 4.99 -19.65
N SER A 109 3.29 4.09 -18.77
CA SER A 109 2.02 3.38 -18.90
C SER A 109 1.15 3.57 -17.66
N PHE A 110 -0.11 3.97 -17.90
CA PHE A 110 -1.15 4.12 -16.89
C PHE A 110 -2.31 3.15 -17.19
N SER A 111 -1.99 1.85 -17.27
CA SER A 111 -2.93 0.79 -17.60
C SER A 111 -2.82 -0.37 -16.60
N GLY A 112 -3.88 -1.19 -16.47
CA GLY A 112 -3.91 -2.32 -15.53
C GLY A 112 -4.56 -2.00 -14.18
N PHE A 113 -5.48 -1.04 -14.13
CA PHE A 113 -6.24 -0.77 -12.90
C PHE A 113 -7.38 -1.77 -12.72
N PRO A 114 -7.57 -2.31 -11.50
CA PRO A 114 -8.67 -3.22 -11.23
C PRO A 114 -10.02 -2.47 -11.31
N VAL A 115 -11.07 -3.17 -11.74
CA VAL A 115 -12.43 -2.64 -11.95
C VAL A 115 -12.98 -1.87 -10.74
N GLN A 116 -12.54 -2.23 -9.54
CA GLN A 116 -12.90 -1.56 -8.28
C GLN A 116 -12.53 -0.07 -8.20
N LEU A 117 -11.62 0.41 -9.05
CA LEU A 117 -11.29 1.83 -9.13
C LEU A 117 -12.29 2.67 -9.95
N SER A 118 -13.34 2.05 -10.48
CA SER A 118 -14.47 2.77 -11.08
C SER A 118 -15.19 3.70 -10.10
N THR A 119 -14.98 3.55 -8.79
CA THR A 119 -15.52 4.41 -7.74
C THR A 119 -14.58 5.54 -7.32
N LEU A 120 -13.41 5.70 -7.96
CA LEU A 120 -12.49 6.80 -7.68
C LEU A 120 -13.19 8.14 -7.98
N GLU A 121 -13.12 9.06 -7.02
CA GLU A 121 -13.57 10.42 -7.21
C GLU A 121 -12.56 11.15 -8.10
N THR A 122 -13.02 11.72 -9.22
CA THR A 122 -12.23 12.55 -10.14
C THR A 122 -12.03 13.96 -9.63
#